data_AF-A0A497R4S9-F1
#
_entry.id   AF-A0A497R4S9-F1
#
_cell.length_a   1.000
_cell.length_b   1.000
_cell.length_c   1.000
_cell.angle_alpha   90.00
_cell.angle_beta   90.00
_cell.angle_gamma   90.00
#
_symmetry.space_group_name_H-M   'P 1'
#
loop_
_entity.id
_entity.type
_entity.pdbx_description
1 polymer ?
#
loop_
_entity_poly.entity_id
_entity_poly.type
_entity_poly.pdbx_seq_one_letter_code
_entity_poly.pdbx_strand_id
1 'polypeptide(L)'
;MSTKKKTSPGKKKQESEEGNIEYKWKLIEPTATRFEHLVSQLKFRLLEGQGEAIYEIGIEDSGYPRGISEKELKLSIATLEKMAKKLDAEITVLRTRDGESGKVAEVLVRRLAEGEFLEIRVAVAGNVDSGKSTLVGVLTRGSLDNGRGAARINVFRHKHELETGRTSSISQQLLGFDSKGEIVNYHLIEDHNWTNIIEASSKIITFIDLGGHEKYLKTTLFGLTGHQPDYVLLVIGANMGIVGMTREHLG
;
A
#
# COMPACT_ATOMS: atom_id res chain seq x y z
N MET A 1 -18.81 37.45 -6.60
CA MET A 1 -19.26 36.11 -6.14
C MET A 1 -18.82 35.08 -7.18
N SER A 2 -17.69 34.40 -6.94
CA SER A 2 -17.20 33.33 -7.82
C SER A 2 -17.91 32.02 -7.45
N THR A 3 -18.78 31.54 -8.34
CA THR A 3 -19.42 30.23 -8.22
C THR A 3 -18.35 29.15 -8.33
N LYS A 4 -18.05 28.48 -7.21
CA LYS A 4 -17.25 27.24 -7.20
C LYS A 4 -17.91 26.24 -8.15
N LYS A 5 -17.27 25.94 -9.28
CA LYS A 5 -17.63 24.78 -10.13
C LYS A 5 -17.51 23.54 -9.25
N LYS A 6 -18.65 22.94 -8.86
CA LYS A 6 -18.68 21.60 -8.30
C LYS A 6 -18.11 20.68 -9.36
N THR A 7 -16.92 20.15 -9.13
CA THR A 7 -16.37 19.03 -9.90
C THR A 7 -17.37 17.89 -9.84
N SER A 8 -17.85 17.44 -11.00
CA SER A 8 -18.73 16.26 -11.09
C SER A 8 -18.04 15.08 -10.41
N PRO A 9 -18.69 14.39 -9.46
CA PRO A 9 -18.09 13.23 -8.83
C PRO A 9 -17.94 12.14 -9.90
N GLY A 10 -16.69 11.79 -10.23
CA GLY A 10 -16.38 10.87 -11.33
C GLY A 10 -17.03 9.51 -11.09
N LYS A 11 -17.88 9.07 -12.02
CA LYS A 11 -18.53 7.75 -11.97
C LYS A 11 -17.48 6.64 -12.00
N LYS A 12 -17.56 5.71 -11.03
CA LYS A 12 -16.70 4.52 -11.00
C LYS A 12 -17.26 3.43 -11.93
N LYS A 13 -16.42 2.43 -12.24
CA LYS A 13 -16.91 1.21 -12.85
C LYS A 13 -17.92 0.54 -11.91
N GLN A 14 -18.87 -0.19 -12.50
CA GLN A 14 -19.83 -1.01 -11.77
C GLN A 14 -19.09 -1.96 -10.81
N GLU A 15 -19.74 -2.24 -9.69
CA GLU A 15 -19.25 -3.24 -8.74
C GLU A 15 -19.02 -4.59 -9.43
N SER A 16 -17.91 -5.23 -9.09
CA SER A 16 -17.61 -6.60 -9.50
C SER A 16 -18.10 -7.56 -8.43
N GLU A 17 -18.70 -8.67 -8.83
CA GLU A 17 -19.00 -9.76 -7.89
C GLU A 17 -17.72 -10.45 -7.37
N GLU A 18 -16.61 -10.30 -8.09
CA GLU A 18 -15.29 -10.82 -7.75
C GLU A 18 -14.35 -9.72 -7.23
N GLY A 19 -13.43 -10.10 -6.34
CA GLY A 19 -12.38 -9.25 -5.79
C GLY A 19 -12.74 -8.60 -4.45
N ASN A 20 -11.85 -7.77 -3.93
CA ASN A 20 -11.95 -7.30 -2.53
C ASN A 20 -12.61 -5.92 -2.36
N ILE A 21 -13.30 -5.42 -3.38
CA ILE A 21 -13.97 -4.11 -3.36
C ILE A 21 -15.48 -4.31 -3.27
N GLU A 22 -16.12 -3.63 -2.33
CA GLU A 22 -17.58 -3.68 -2.12
C GLU A 22 -18.17 -2.27 -2.12
N TYR A 23 -19.28 -2.08 -2.85
CA TYR A 23 -20.02 -0.82 -2.85
C TYR A 23 -21.24 -0.92 -1.95
N LYS A 24 -21.47 0.11 -1.13
CA LYS A 24 -22.68 0.20 -0.32
C LYS A 24 -23.16 1.63 -0.28
N TRP A 25 -24.39 1.87 -0.72
CA TRP A 25 -24.95 3.20 -0.61
C TRP A 25 -25.08 3.62 0.87
N LYS A 26 -25.57 2.74 1.74
CA LYS A 26 -25.64 2.96 3.19
C LYS A 26 -25.68 1.67 4.00
N LEU A 27 -25.17 1.72 5.23
CA LEU A 27 -25.14 0.61 6.19
C LEU A 27 -25.75 1.03 7.54
N ILE A 28 -26.99 1.51 7.53
CA ILE A 28 -27.64 2.06 8.74
C ILE A 28 -28.49 0.96 9.39
N GLU A 29 -28.19 0.66 10.66
CA GLU A 29 -28.99 -0.18 11.56
C GLU A 29 -29.68 -1.39 10.88
N PRO A 30 -28.88 -2.31 10.28
CA PRO A 30 -29.45 -3.50 9.66
C PRO A 30 -30.15 -4.39 10.70
N THR A 31 -31.17 -5.12 10.26
CA THR A 31 -31.77 -6.19 11.08
C THR A 31 -30.71 -7.24 11.43
N ALA A 32 -30.93 -8.03 12.49
CA ALA A 32 -29.99 -9.08 12.89
C ALA A 32 -29.67 -10.04 11.73
N THR A 33 -30.68 -10.47 10.97
CA THR A 33 -30.49 -11.34 9.79
C THR A 33 -29.68 -10.66 8.70
N ARG A 34 -29.98 -9.39 8.39
CA ARG A 34 -29.22 -8.63 7.39
C ARG A 34 -27.78 -8.39 7.83
N PHE A 35 -27.56 -8.17 9.13
CA PHE A 35 -26.24 -7.98 9.71
C PHE A 35 -25.37 -9.23 9.53
N GLU A 36 -25.88 -10.43 9.82
CA GLU A 36 -25.13 -11.69 9.58
C GLU A 36 -24.79 -11.89 8.09
N HIS A 37 -25.70 -11.51 7.18
CA HIS A 37 -25.42 -11.56 5.74
C HIS A 37 -24.31 -10.58 5.34
N LEU A 38 -24.32 -9.36 5.89
CA LEU A 38 -23.27 -8.36 5.65
C LEU A 38 -21.92 -8.82 6.19
N VAL A 39 -21.89 -9.46 7.36
CA VAL A 39 -20.66 -10.04 7.94
C VAL A 39 -20.12 -11.15 7.05
N SER A 40 -21.00 -12.03 6.55
CA SER A 40 -20.62 -13.11 5.63
C SER A 40 -20.04 -12.57 4.32
N GLN A 41 -20.64 -11.50 3.78
CA GLN A 41 -20.13 -10.79 2.61
C GLN A 41 -18.75 -10.17 2.86
N LEU A 42 -18.57 -9.48 3.99
CA LEU A 42 -17.27 -8.92 4.37
C LEU A 42 -16.20 -10.01 4.48
N LYS A 43 -16.54 -11.16 5.10
CA LYS A 43 -15.64 -12.31 5.19
C LYS A 43 -15.19 -12.80 3.80
N PHE A 44 -16.12 -12.88 2.85
CA PHE A 44 -15.81 -13.27 1.47
C PHE A 44 -14.82 -12.29 0.82
N ARG A 45 -15.08 -10.98 0.91
CA ARG A 45 -14.20 -9.94 0.34
C ARG A 45 -12.81 -9.94 0.97
N LEU A 46 -12.72 -10.16 2.29
CA LEU A 46 -11.44 -10.30 2.99
C LEU A 46 -10.65 -11.52 2.49
N LEU A 47 -11.32 -12.64 2.21
CA LEU A 47 -10.64 -13.83 1.66
C LEU A 47 -10.12 -13.58 0.24
N GLU A 48 -10.91 -12.94 -0.61
CA GLU A 48 -10.48 -12.59 -1.98
C GLU A 48 -9.31 -11.61 -1.99
N GLY A 49 -9.24 -10.72 -1.00
CA GLY A 49 -8.16 -9.73 -0.87
C GLY A 49 -7.04 -10.12 0.10
N GLN A 50 -6.87 -11.41 0.41
CA GLN A 50 -5.80 -11.91 1.28
C GLN A 50 -5.73 -11.18 2.64
N GLY A 51 -6.88 -10.93 3.25
CA GLY A 51 -7.02 -10.25 4.53
C GLY A 51 -7.35 -8.76 4.43
N GLU A 52 -7.48 -8.19 3.23
CA GLU A 52 -7.88 -6.79 3.00
C GLU A 52 -9.13 -6.67 2.15
N ALA A 53 -10.02 -5.74 2.50
CA ALA A 53 -11.18 -5.36 1.69
C ALA A 53 -11.35 -3.83 1.67
N ILE A 54 -11.85 -3.28 0.55
CA ILE A 54 -12.17 -1.86 0.41
C ILE A 54 -13.69 -1.71 0.30
N TYR A 55 -14.27 -0.95 1.22
CA TYR A 55 -15.68 -0.59 1.21
C TYR A 55 -15.85 0.86 0.76
N GLU A 56 -16.68 1.06 -0.26
CA GLU A 56 -17.04 2.38 -0.77
C GLU A 56 -18.46 2.74 -0.30
N ILE A 57 -18.52 3.52 0.77
CA ILE A 57 -19.78 3.94 1.40
C ILE A 57 -20.33 5.19 0.72
N GLY A 58 -21.62 5.21 0.44
CA GLY A 58 -22.28 6.29 -0.30
C GLY A 58 -22.24 6.10 -1.82
N ILE A 59 -21.74 4.96 -2.30
CA ILE A 59 -21.70 4.60 -3.73
C ILE A 59 -22.76 3.53 -3.99
N GLU A 60 -23.54 3.70 -5.06
CA GLU A 60 -24.49 2.68 -5.53
C GLU A 60 -23.75 1.56 -6.27
N ASP A 61 -24.33 0.36 -6.33
CA ASP A 61 -23.76 -0.83 -7.00
C ASP A 61 -23.40 -0.55 -8.48
N SER A 62 -24.06 0.44 -9.10
CA SER A 62 -23.76 0.96 -10.44
C SER A 62 -22.43 1.72 -10.57
N GLY A 63 -21.71 1.94 -9.46
CA GLY A 63 -20.54 2.80 -9.34
C GLY A 63 -20.86 4.29 -9.25
N TYR A 64 -22.14 4.65 -9.08
CA TYR A 64 -22.58 6.04 -9.02
C TYR A 64 -22.37 6.64 -7.61
N PRO A 65 -21.57 7.72 -7.47
CA PRO A 65 -21.25 8.33 -6.18
C PRO A 65 -22.35 9.30 -5.72
N ARG A 66 -23.52 8.76 -5.39
CA ARG A 66 -24.67 9.54 -4.92
C ARG A 66 -24.38 10.30 -3.63
N GLY A 67 -23.67 9.68 -2.70
CA GLY A 67 -23.39 10.23 -1.38
C GLY A 67 -24.54 10.05 -0.38
N ILE A 68 -24.20 10.26 0.88
CA ILE A 68 -25.10 10.23 2.05
C ILE A 68 -24.76 11.37 3.02
N SER A 69 -25.67 11.72 3.93
CA SER A 69 -25.39 12.78 4.92
C SER A 69 -24.26 12.38 5.87
N GLU A 70 -23.61 13.36 6.52
CA GLU A 70 -22.54 13.06 7.48
C GLU A 70 -23.01 12.19 8.66
N LYS A 71 -24.27 12.35 9.08
CA LYS A 71 -24.87 11.53 10.14
C LYS A 71 -25.01 10.08 9.68
N GLU A 72 -25.54 9.88 8.47
CA GLU A 72 -25.70 8.54 7.88
C GLU A 72 -24.34 7.88 7.60
N LEU A 73 -23.34 8.66 7.21
CA LEU A 73 -21.99 8.17 6.99
C LEU A 73 -21.37 7.66 8.29
N LYS A 74 -21.47 8.43 9.38
CA LYS A 74 -21.01 8.00 10.72
C LYS A 74 -21.69 6.71 11.17
N LEU A 75 -23.01 6.61 10.99
CA LEU A 75 -23.76 5.39 11.32
C LEU A 75 -23.33 4.19 10.46
N SER A 76 -23.10 4.42 9.16
CA SER A 76 -22.66 3.37 8.23
C SER A 76 -21.26 2.85 8.58
N ILE A 77 -20.33 3.76 8.91
CA ILE A 77 -18.98 3.40 9.37
C ILE A 77 -19.06 2.63 10.69
N ALA A 78 -19.89 3.05 11.64
CA ALA A 78 -20.07 2.34 12.91
C ALA A 78 -20.64 0.92 12.73
N THR A 79 -21.55 0.72 11.77
CA THR A 79 -22.03 -0.63 11.41
C THR A 79 -20.90 -1.47 10.81
N LEU A 80 -20.12 -0.91 9.89
CA LEU A 80 -18.99 -1.60 9.28
C LEU A 80 -17.92 -1.98 10.32
N GLU A 81 -17.68 -1.11 11.31
CA GLU A 81 -16.77 -1.39 12.43
C GLU A 81 -17.26 -2.59 13.25
N LYS A 82 -18.56 -2.67 13.53
CA LYS A 82 -19.15 -3.85 14.21
C LYS A 82 -19.04 -5.12 13.38
N MET A 83 -19.17 -5.01 12.05
CA MET A 83 -18.98 -6.15 11.14
C MET A 83 -17.52 -6.62 11.17
N ALA A 84 -16.56 -5.70 11.09
CA ALA A 84 -15.13 -6.00 11.11
C ALA A 84 -14.70 -6.64 12.43
N LYS A 85 -15.19 -6.14 13.57
CA LYS A 85 -14.92 -6.73 14.91
C LYS A 85 -15.36 -8.18 15.05
N LYS A 86 -16.43 -8.60 14.35
CA LYS A 86 -16.86 -10.02 14.34
C LYS A 86 -15.92 -10.95 13.58
N LEU A 87 -15.02 -10.40 12.77
CA LEU A 87 -14.08 -11.12 11.91
C LEU A 87 -12.63 -10.84 12.30
N ASP A 88 -12.40 -10.36 13.52
CA ASP A 88 -11.09 -9.97 14.03
C ASP A 88 -10.36 -9.04 13.06
N ALA A 89 -11.07 -8.01 12.57
CA ALA A 89 -10.58 -7.02 11.63
C ALA A 89 -10.79 -5.59 12.15
N GLU A 90 -9.93 -4.67 11.71
CA GLU A 90 -10.04 -3.24 11.94
C GLU A 90 -10.39 -2.47 10.67
N ILE A 91 -10.94 -1.26 10.84
CA ILE A 91 -11.28 -0.38 9.74
C ILE A 91 -10.46 0.91 9.79
N THR A 92 -10.08 1.42 8.62
CA THR A 92 -9.46 2.74 8.44
C THR A 92 -10.18 3.50 7.34
N VAL A 93 -10.65 4.71 7.65
CA VAL A 93 -11.21 5.60 6.63
C VAL A 93 -10.05 6.21 5.83
N LEU A 94 -9.81 5.70 4.61
CA LEU A 94 -8.72 6.17 3.75
C LEU A 94 -8.98 7.59 3.24
N ARG A 95 -10.22 7.89 2.87
CA ARG A 95 -10.62 9.22 2.40
C ARG A 95 -12.13 9.39 2.40
N THR A 96 -12.54 10.65 2.56
CA THR A 96 -13.92 11.11 2.38
C THR A 96 -13.97 12.13 1.26
N ARG A 97 -14.97 12.05 0.37
CA ARG A 97 -15.15 12.97 -0.77
C ARG A 97 -16.60 13.43 -0.83
N ASP A 98 -16.85 14.48 -1.61
CA ASP A 98 -18.22 14.89 -1.94
C ASP A 98 -18.79 14.00 -3.06
N GLY A 99 -19.96 13.42 -2.81
CA GLY A 99 -20.81 12.82 -3.84
C GLY A 99 -21.72 13.86 -4.48
N GLU A 100 -22.69 13.41 -5.28
CA GLU A 100 -23.71 14.30 -5.87
C GLU A 100 -24.52 15.00 -4.77
N SER A 101 -24.99 14.21 -3.82
CA SER A 101 -25.81 14.61 -2.68
C SER A 101 -25.25 14.03 -1.38
N GLY A 102 -24.22 14.67 -0.84
CA GLY A 102 -23.62 14.32 0.46
C GLY A 102 -22.17 13.85 0.33
N LYS A 103 -21.74 12.99 1.25
CA LYS A 103 -20.39 12.46 1.35
C LYS A 103 -20.33 11.00 0.90
N VAL A 104 -19.19 10.62 0.34
CA VAL A 104 -18.78 9.23 0.09
C VAL A 104 -17.49 8.95 0.85
N ALA A 105 -17.31 7.74 1.34
CA ALA A 105 -16.07 7.35 2.01
C ALA A 105 -15.53 6.05 1.47
N GLU A 106 -14.21 6.00 1.36
CA GLU A 106 -13.45 4.80 1.04
C GLU A 106 -12.81 4.29 2.33
N VAL A 107 -13.19 3.08 2.74
CA VAL A 107 -12.84 2.48 4.02
C VAL A 107 -12.09 1.19 3.76
N LEU A 108 -10.85 1.12 4.23
CA LEU A 108 -10.08 -0.11 4.28
C LEU A 108 -10.56 -0.95 5.47
N VAL A 109 -10.77 -2.24 5.25
CA VAL A 109 -10.96 -3.24 6.29
C VAL A 109 -9.78 -4.21 6.21
N ARG A 110 -9.07 -4.41 7.32
CA ARG A 110 -7.89 -5.27 7.38
C ARG A 110 -8.00 -6.23 8.56
N ARG A 111 -7.81 -7.53 8.29
CA ARG A 111 -7.76 -8.56 9.34
C ARG A 111 -6.57 -8.31 10.26
N LEU A 112 -6.77 -8.50 11.56
CA LEU A 112 -5.69 -8.48 12.55
C LEU A 112 -4.78 -9.70 12.32
N ALA A 113 -3.47 -9.47 12.33
CA ALA A 113 -2.51 -10.54 12.08
C ALA A 113 -2.48 -11.53 13.26
N GLU A 114 -2.81 -12.79 12.98
CA GLU A 114 -2.52 -13.93 13.87
C GLU A 114 -1.38 -14.75 13.24
N GLY A 115 -0.14 -14.31 13.44
CA GLY A 115 1.08 -15.05 13.05
C GLY A 115 1.43 -15.08 11.56
N GLU A 116 0.49 -14.79 10.65
CA GLU A 116 0.74 -14.61 9.22
C GLU A 116 0.59 -13.13 8.83
N PHE A 117 1.68 -12.52 8.38
CA PHE A 117 1.65 -11.17 7.80
C PHE A 117 1.49 -11.27 6.28
N LEU A 118 0.73 -10.34 5.71
CA LEU A 118 0.67 -10.18 4.26
C LEU A 118 2.01 -9.58 3.77
N GLU A 119 2.82 -10.35 3.06
CA GLU A 119 4.08 -9.87 2.45
C GLU A 119 3.85 -9.52 0.97
N ILE A 120 4.27 -8.32 0.56
CA ILE A 120 4.38 -7.93 -0.84
C ILE A 120 5.85 -7.65 -1.16
N ARG A 121 6.40 -8.35 -2.14
CA ARG A 121 7.79 -8.20 -2.58
C ARG A 121 7.85 -7.28 -3.79
N VAL A 122 8.59 -6.19 -3.65
CA VAL A 122 8.75 -5.17 -4.70
C VAL A 122 10.21 -5.09 -5.11
N ALA A 123 10.51 -5.53 -6.33
CA ALA A 123 11.83 -5.34 -6.91
C ALA A 123 12.01 -3.90 -7.39
N VAL A 124 13.10 -3.26 -6.99
CA VAL A 124 13.40 -1.87 -7.37
C VAL A 124 14.41 -1.88 -8.50
N ALA A 125 13.97 -1.43 -9.68
CA ALA A 125 14.73 -1.51 -10.92
C ALA A 125 14.93 -0.12 -11.54
N GLY A 126 15.96 0.01 -12.37
CA GLY A 126 16.28 1.26 -13.09
C GLY A 126 17.78 1.53 -13.17
N ASN A 127 18.15 2.49 -14.01
CA ASN A 127 19.55 2.81 -14.32
C ASN A 127 20.38 3.29 -13.10
N VAL A 128 21.70 3.32 -13.25
CA VAL A 128 22.60 3.98 -12.28
C VAL A 128 22.14 5.42 -12.06
N ASP A 129 22.26 5.90 -10.82
CA ASP A 129 21.95 7.27 -10.40
C ASP A 129 20.48 7.71 -10.56
N SER A 130 19.56 6.79 -10.85
CA SER A 130 18.12 7.09 -10.85
C SER A 130 17.51 7.31 -9.46
N GLY A 131 18.28 7.06 -8.39
CA GLY A 131 17.84 7.28 -7.00
C GLY A 131 17.16 6.09 -6.33
N LYS A 132 17.25 4.87 -6.87
CA LYS A 132 16.65 3.63 -6.30
C LYS A 132 16.94 3.44 -4.80
N SER A 133 18.20 3.29 -4.44
CA SER A 133 18.61 3.04 -3.04
C SER A 133 18.31 4.24 -2.14
N THR A 134 18.34 5.45 -2.69
CA THR A 134 17.92 6.67 -1.96
C THR A 134 16.42 6.61 -1.64
N LEU A 135 15.58 6.27 -2.62
CA LEU A 135 14.13 6.13 -2.44
C LEU A 135 13.79 5.06 -1.40
N VAL A 136 14.40 3.87 -1.53
CA VAL A 136 14.21 2.78 -0.56
C VAL A 136 14.64 3.22 0.84
N GLY A 137 15.79 3.86 0.97
CA GLY A 137 16.28 4.35 2.27
C GLY A 137 15.37 5.39 2.91
N VAL A 138 14.82 6.32 2.12
CA VAL A 138 13.85 7.32 2.62
C VAL A 138 12.57 6.61 3.09
N LEU A 139 12.04 5.68 2.29
CA LEU A 139 10.81 4.96 2.61
C LEU A 139 10.95 4.09 3.87
N THR A 140 12.07 3.41 4.06
CA THR A 140 12.21 2.49 5.20
C THR A 140 12.70 3.15 6.49
N ARG A 141 13.31 4.35 6.41
CA ARG A 141 13.85 5.09 7.57
C ARG A 141 13.08 6.36 7.92
N GLY A 142 12.18 6.84 7.07
CA GLY A 142 11.37 8.04 7.31
C GLY A 142 12.16 9.35 7.30
N SER A 143 13.43 9.31 6.91
CA SER A 143 14.34 10.45 6.89
C SER A 143 14.68 10.84 5.46
N LEU A 144 14.56 12.13 5.14
CA LEU A 144 14.90 12.64 3.81
C LEU A 144 16.41 12.57 3.55
N ASP A 145 16.77 12.33 2.29
CA ASP A 145 18.16 12.37 1.87
C ASP A 145 18.70 13.81 1.86
N ASN A 146 19.96 13.97 2.25
CA ASN A 146 20.62 15.28 2.29
C ASN A 146 21.31 15.66 0.97
N GLY A 147 21.02 14.94 -0.12
CA GLY A 147 21.69 15.08 -1.42
C GLY A 147 23.13 14.56 -1.46
N ARG A 148 23.65 14.02 -0.34
CA ARG A 148 24.97 13.38 -0.24
C ARG A 148 24.86 11.86 -0.02
N GLY A 149 23.65 11.30 -0.13
CA GLY A 149 23.40 9.87 0.01
C GLY A 149 23.30 9.38 1.45
N ALA A 150 22.95 10.24 2.40
CA ALA A 150 22.64 9.83 3.77
C ALA A 150 21.56 8.73 3.84
N ALA A 151 20.54 8.82 2.98
CA ALA A 151 19.48 7.81 2.96
C ALA A 151 19.96 6.45 2.40
N ARG A 152 20.76 6.45 1.32
CA ARG A 152 21.22 5.20 0.69
C ARG A 152 22.29 4.46 1.51
N ILE A 153 23.03 5.15 2.38
CA ILE A 153 24.00 4.52 3.29
C ILE A 153 23.32 3.47 4.17
N ASN A 154 22.07 3.71 4.58
CA ASN A 154 21.28 2.79 5.40
C ASN A 154 20.81 1.51 4.66
N VAL A 155 21.03 1.45 3.34
CA VAL A 155 20.63 0.34 2.46
C VAL A 155 21.85 -0.50 2.06
N PHE A 156 23.04 0.10 2.02
CA PHE A 156 24.30 -0.56 1.64
C PHE A 156 24.68 -1.66 2.63
N ARG A 157 25.14 -2.79 2.09
CA ARG A 157 25.51 -3.98 2.87
C ARG A 157 27.01 -4.19 2.96
N HIS A 158 27.77 -3.66 2.02
CA HIS A 158 29.21 -3.93 1.92
C HIS A 158 30.06 -2.66 1.99
N LYS A 159 31.27 -2.82 2.53
CA LYS A 159 32.24 -1.71 2.68
C LYS A 159 32.53 -1.01 1.35
N HIS A 160 32.68 -1.76 0.26
CA HIS A 160 32.94 -1.17 -1.07
C HIS A 160 31.75 -0.38 -1.62
N GLU A 161 30.52 -0.62 -1.17
CA GLU A 161 29.35 0.21 -1.54
C GLU A 161 29.41 1.56 -0.84
N LEU A 162 29.84 1.59 0.42
CA LEU A 162 30.08 2.82 1.17
C LEU A 162 31.23 3.62 0.55
N GLU A 163 32.32 2.96 0.15
CA GLU A 163 33.49 3.61 -0.46
C GLU A 163 33.18 4.16 -1.88
N THR A 164 32.45 3.41 -2.70
CA THR A 164 32.16 3.80 -4.09
C THR A 164 30.88 4.62 -4.25
N GLY A 165 30.01 4.61 -3.24
CA GLY A 165 28.67 5.20 -3.32
C GLY A 165 27.73 4.47 -4.27
N ARG A 166 28.02 3.21 -4.64
CA ARG A 166 27.26 2.44 -5.64
C ARG A 166 26.77 1.12 -5.08
N THR A 167 25.50 0.82 -5.33
CA THR A 167 24.88 -0.49 -5.03
C THR A 167 25.43 -1.56 -5.96
N SER A 168 25.92 -2.64 -5.38
CA SER A 168 26.61 -3.74 -6.07
C SER A 168 26.04 -5.12 -5.72
N SER A 169 25.25 -5.18 -4.66
CA SER A 169 24.62 -6.38 -4.10
C SER A 169 23.11 -6.22 -4.05
N ILE A 170 22.41 -7.35 -3.91
CA ILE A 170 20.97 -7.34 -3.64
C ILE A 170 20.79 -6.99 -2.16
N SER A 171 20.05 -5.93 -1.89
CA SER A 171 19.66 -5.54 -0.53
C SER A 171 18.14 -5.69 -0.37
N GLN A 172 17.72 -6.29 0.74
CA GLN A 172 16.31 -6.32 1.12
C GLN A 172 16.07 -5.30 2.22
N GLN A 173 14.96 -4.58 2.16
CA GLN A 173 14.54 -3.62 3.17
C GLN A 173 13.05 -3.78 3.45
N LEU A 174 12.66 -3.83 4.73
CA LEU A 174 11.27 -4.02 5.14
C LEU A 174 10.61 -2.68 5.44
N LEU A 175 9.36 -2.52 4.98
CA LEU A 175 8.44 -1.46 5.37
C LEU A 175 7.17 -2.09 5.92
N GLY A 176 6.94 -1.95 7.21
CA GLY A 176 5.81 -2.51 7.93
C GLY A 176 4.67 -1.53 8.11
N PHE A 177 3.44 -2.05 8.04
CA PHE A 177 2.21 -1.33 8.30
C PHE A 177 1.40 -2.07 9.37
N ASP A 178 0.87 -1.33 10.34
CA ASP A 178 -0.05 -1.88 11.34
C ASP A 178 -1.45 -2.16 10.75
N SER A 179 -2.38 -2.63 11.56
CA SER A 179 -3.77 -2.90 11.15
C SER A 179 -4.52 -1.65 10.68
N LYS A 180 -4.10 -0.46 11.14
CA LYS A 180 -4.68 0.84 10.78
C LYS A 180 -4.07 1.43 9.51
N GLY A 181 -2.96 0.87 9.03
CA GLY A 181 -2.26 1.34 7.84
C GLY A 181 -1.20 2.40 8.15
N GLU A 182 -0.84 2.60 9.42
CA GLU A 182 0.25 3.47 9.83
C GLU A 182 1.59 2.74 9.70
N ILE A 183 2.66 3.49 9.42
CA ILE A 183 3.99 2.94 9.22
C ILE A 183 4.63 2.64 10.58
N VAL A 184 5.04 1.39 10.80
CA VAL A 184 5.65 0.97 12.09
C VAL A 184 7.13 1.32 12.19
N ASN A 185 7.83 1.38 11.05
CA ASN A 185 9.28 1.57 10.97
C ASN A 185 9.79 2.80 11.73
N TYR A 186 9.02 3.89 11.77
CA TYR A 186 9.48 5.18 12.26
C TYR A 186 9.27 5.38 13.75
N HIS A 187 8.50 4.49 14.38
CA HIS A 187 8.15 4.58 15.80
C HIS A 187 9.02 3.68 16.68
N LEU A 188 9.81 2.79 16.08
CA LEU A 188 10.72 1.89 16.78
C LEU A 188 12.03 2.65 17.11
N ILE A 189 12.26 2.87 18.40
CA ILE A 189 13.39 3.66 18.94
C ILE A 189 14.73 2.90 18.83
N GLU A 190 14.70 1.58 18.63
CA GLU A 190 15.90 0.73 18.53
C GLU A 190 16.13 0.21 17.10
N ASP A 191 17.41 0.04 16.76
CA ASP A 191 18.06 -0.43 15.51
C ASP A 191 17.21 -1.21 14.50
N HIS A 192 16.17 -0.60 13.92
CA HIS A 192 15.40 -1.06 12.74
C HIS A 192 15.39 -2.58 12.54
N ASN A 193 15.12 -3.31 13.63
CA ASN A 193 15.32 -4.74 13.66
C ASN A 193 14.13 -5.34 12.93
N TRP A 194 14.40 -6.17 11.93
CA TRP A 194 13.37 -6.78 11.12
C TRP A 194 12.37 -7.55 11.98
N THR A 195 12.81 -8.16 13.08
CA THR A 195 11.93 -8.86 14.02
C THR A 195 10.86 -7.93 14.58
N ASN A 196 11.24 -6.75 15.07
CA ASN A 196 10.29 -5.79 15.65
C ASN A 196 9.33 -5.23 14.59
N ILE A 197 9.82 -5.00 13.37
CA ILE A 197 8.98 -4.55 12.26
C ILE A 197 7.95 -5.64 11.93
N ILE A 198 8.37 -6.90 11.84
CA ILE A 198 7.49 -8.03 11.52
C ILE A 198 6.43 -8.21 12.60
N GLU A 199 6.83 -8.22 13.88
CA GLU A 199 5.91 -8.42 15.01
C GLU A 199 4.86 -7.30 15.14
N ALA A 200 5.24 -6.07 14.83
CA ALA A 200 4.32 -4.92 14.88
C ALA A 200 3.46 -4.76 13.62
N SER A 201 3.69 -5.55 12.56
CA SER A 201 3.06 -5.36 11.26
C SER A 201 1.90 -6.31 11.01
N SER A 202 0.81 -5.78 10.48
CA SER A 202 -0.24 -6.58 9.82
C SER A 202 0.02 -6.76 8.32
N LYS A 203 0.86 -5.90 7.72
CA LYS A 203 1.29 -5.99 6.32
C LYS A 203 2.73 -5.53 6.17
N ILE A 204 3.49 -6.21 5.32
CA ILE A 204 4.90 -5.91 5.06
C ILE A 204 5.12 -5.73 3.57
N ILE A 205 5.84 -4.68 3.22
CA ILE A 205 6.41 -4.49 1.88
C ILE A 205 7.92 -4.76 1.97
N THR A 206 8.39 -5.78 1.26
CA THR A 206 9.80 -6.12 1.14
C THR A 206 10.35 -5.51 -0.14
N PHE A 207 11.15 -4.46 -0.02
CA PHE A 207 11.87 -3.89 -1.15
C PHE A 207 13.13 -4.70 -1.44
N ILE A 208 13.30 -5.12 -2.69
CA ILE A 208 14.50 -5.80 -3.19
C ILE A 208 15.25 -4.78 -4.06
N ASP A 209 16.24 -4.11 -3.48
CA ASP A 209 17.07 -3.12 -4.18
C ASP A 209 18.09 -3.83 -5.08
N LEU A 210 17.98 -3.59 -6.38
CA LEU A 210 18.80 -4.23 -7.41
C LEU A 210 19.89 -3.28 -7.90
N GLY A 211 21.05 -3.84 -8.24
CA GLY A 211 22.18 -3.09 -8.77
C GLY A 211 21.81 -2.35 -10.05
N GLY A 212 22.09 -1.05 -10.11
CA GLY A 212 21.73 -0.20 -11.25
C GLY A 212 22.69 -0.25 -12.44
N HIS A 213 23.83 -0.94 -12.33
CA HIS A 213 24.91 -0.93 -13.32
C HIS A 213 24.93 -2.24 -14.12
N GLU A 214 25.19 -2.16 -15.42
CA GLU A 214 25.24 -3.30 -16.36
C GLU A 214 26.12 -4.47 -15.91
N LYS A 215 27.25 -4.21 -15.25
CA LYS A 215 28.12 -5.26 -14.70
C LYS A 215 27.42 -6.14 -13.64
N TYR A 216 26.34 -5.67 -13.05
CA TYR A 216 25.55 -6.37 -12.03
C TYR A 216 24.26 -6.99 -12.59
N LEU A 217 24.04 -6.97 -13.92
CA LEU A 217 22.84 -7.53 -14.54
C LEU A 217 22.58 -9.00 -14.16
N LYS A 218 23.63 -9.83 -14.11
CA LYS A 218 23.51 -11.22 -13.65
C LYS A 218 22.97 -11.29 -12.23
N THR A 219 23.53 -10.49 -11.32
CA THR A 219 23.08 -10.38 -9.93
C THR A 219 21.62 -9.92 -9.88
N THR A 220 21.23 -8.96 -10.70
CA THR A 220 19.84 -8.50 -10.79
C THR A 220 18.89 -9.61 -11.26
N LEU A 221 19.26 -10.37 -12.29
CA LEU A 221 18.46 -11.51 -12.77
C LEU A 221 18.34 -12.61 -11.71
N PHE A 222 19.41 -12.90 -10.96
CA PHE A 222 19.34 -13.81 -9.81
C PHE A 222 18.44 -13.27 -8.70
N GLY A 223 18.45 -11.95 -8.46
CA GLY A 223 17.58 -11.32 -7.48
C GLY A 223 16.11 -11.43 -7.85
N LEU A 224 15.77 -11.16 -9.12
CA LEU A 224 14.39 -11.27 -9.62
C LEU A 224 13.90 -12.71 -9.62
N THR A 225 14.73 -13.68 -10.04
CA THR A 225 14.33 -15.09 -10.10
C THR A 225 14.33 -15.76 -8.72
N GLY A 226 15.29 -15.44 -7.86
CA GLY A 226 15.46 -16.05 -6.54
C GLY A 226 14.55 -15.51 -5.45
N HIS A 227 14.17 -14.22 -5.52
CA HIS A 227 13.28 -13.62 -4.51
C HIS A 227 11.81 -13.58 -4.94
N GLN A 228 11.52 -13.84 -6.22
CA GLN A 228 10.17 -13.91 -6.80
C GLN A 228 9.31 -12.69 -6.39
N PRO A 229 9.65 -11.47 -6.87
CA PRO A 229 8.89 -10.27 -6.55
C PRO A 229 7.49 -10.31 -7.18
N ASP A 230 6.51 -9.82 -6.42
CA ASP A 230 5.13 -9.64 -6.90
C ASP A 230 5.02 -8.45 -7.87
N TYR A 231 5.82 -7.40 -7.61
CA TYR A 231 5.81 -6.16 -8.39
C TYR A 231 7.23 -5.66 -8.68
N VAL A 232 7.35 -4.86 -9.75
CA VAL A 232 8.56 -4.10 -10.07
C VAL A 232 8.28 -2.61 -9.97
N LEU A 233 9.04 -1.92 -9.12
CA LEU A 233 9.09 -0.47 -9.05
C LEU A 233 10.22 0.05 -9.95
N LEU A 234 9.84 0.61 -11.11
CA LEU A 234 10.79 1.18 -12.06
C LEU A 234 11.07 2.66 -11.75
N VAL A 235 12.32 2.97 -11.40
CA VAL A 235 12.76 4.34 -11.07
C VAL A 235 13.54 4.94 -12.23
N ILE A 236 13.01 6.02 -12.80
CA ILE A 236 13.57 6.73 -13.95
C ILE A 236 13.99 8.14 -13.53
N GLY A 237 15.26 8.47 -13.73
CA GLY A 237 15.77 9.83 -13.53
C GLY A 237 15.16 10.78 -14.55
N ALA A 238 14.48 11.84 -14.10
CA ALA A 238 13.81 12.80 -14.98
C ALA A 238 14.76 13.49 -15.96
N ASN A 239 16.03 13.65 -15.59
CA ASN A 239 17.10 14.21 -16.40
C ASN A 239 17.73 13.22 -17.40
N MET A 240 17.48 11.92 -17.25
CA MET A 240 18.14 10.86 -18.05
C MET A 240 17.17 10.17 -19.02
N GLY A 241 15.90 10.02 -18.63
CA GLY A 241 14.95 9.20 -19.37
C GLY A 241 15.28 7.70 -19.33
N ILE A 242 14.79 6.95 -20.32
CA ILE A 242 14.96 5.49 -20.41
C ILE A 242 16.30 5.19 -21.09
N VAL A 243 17.31 4.82 -20.30
CA VAL A 243 18.67 4.54 -20.77
C VAL A 243 19.30 3.33 -20.04
N GLY A 244 20.25 2.69 -20.70
CA GLY A 244 21.07 1.60 -20.14
C GLY A 244 20.24 0.50 -19.50
N MET A 245 20.54 0.19 -18.23
CA MET A 245 19.89 -0.86 -17.45
C MET A 245 18.37 -0.72 -17.32
N THR A 246 17.81 0.48 -17.47
CA THR A 246 16.34 0.64 -17.48
C THR A 246 15.71 -0.10 -18.66
N ARG A 247 16.37 -0.16 -19.84
CA ARG A 247 15.88 -0.92 -21.00
C ARG A 247 16.02 -2.42 -20.76
N GLU A 248 17.16 -2.85 -20.26
CA GLU A 248 17.41 -4.26 -19.91
C GLU A 248 16.42 -4.81 -18.88
N HIS A 249 16.00 -3.99 -17.90
CA HIS A 249 14.98 -4.39 -16.92
C HIS A 249 13.55 -4.44 -17.49
N LEU A 250 13.28 -3.79 -18.63
CA LEU A 250 11.97 -3.78 -19.28
C LEU A 250 11.78 -4.94 -20.27
N GLY A 251 12.87 -5.50 -20.79
CA GLY A 251 12.86 -6.49 -21.88
C GLY A 251 12.96 -5.86 -23.25
#